data_AF-A0A5C8J233-F1
#
_entry.id   AF-A0A5C8J233-F1
#
_cell.length_a   1.000
_cell.length_b   1.000
_cell.length_c   1.000
_cell.angle_alpha   90.00
_cell.angle_beta   90.00
_cell.angle_gamma   90.00
#
_symmetry.space_group_name_H-M   'P 1'
#
loop_
_entity.id
_entity.type
_entity.pdbx_description
1 polymer ?
#
loop_
_entity_poly.entity_id
_entity_poly.type
_entity_poly.pdbx_seq_one_letter_code
_entity_poly.pdbx_strand_id
1 'polypeptide(L)' 'MLDANGDGRVSRKEAEIGFRLRPSLKNDFEQADLNRDGYLTQDEIRSVADRRRAERQARRERERAAQAR' A
#
# COMPACT_ATOMS: atom_id res chain seq x y z
N MET A 1 9.16 9.61 9.26
CA MET A 1 7.74 9.39 8.92
C MET A 1 7.56 9.77 7.45
N LEU A 2 6.67 9.08 6.74
CA LEU A 2 6.34 9.43 5.34
C LEU A 2 5.39 10.62 5.25
N ASP A 3 4.63 10.89 6.30
CA ASP A 3 3.88 12.13 6.53
C ASP A 3 4.84 13.12 7.21
N ALA A 4 5.33 14.11 6.47
CA ALA A 4 6.35 15.06 6.94
C ALA A 4 5.74 16.36 7.47
N ASN A 5 4.56 16.74 6.97
CA ASN A 5 3.82 17.92 7.40
C ASN A 5 2.80 17.64 8.53
N GLY A 6 2.54 16.37 8.85
CA GLY A 6 1.64 15.94 9.92
C GLY A 6 0.17 16.15 9.60
N ASP A 7 -0.20 16.21 8.33
CA ASP A 7 -1.59 16.45 7.90
C ASP A 7 -2.46 15.17 7.86
N GLY A 8 -1.86 14.02 8.17
CA GLY A 8 -2.53 12.72 8.18
C GLY A 8 -2.66 12.08 6.79
N ARG A 9 -2.00 12.67 5.77
CA ARG A 9 -1.93 12.17 4.41
C ARG A 9 -0.46 12.11 3.99
N VAL A 10 -0.19 11.37 2.92
CA VAL A 10 1.14 11.32 2.31
C VAL A 10 1.03 11.86 0.90
N SER A 11 1.61 13.03 0.67
CA SER A 11 1.67 13.60 -0.67
C SER A 11 2.69 12.85 -1.55
N ARG A 12 2.53 12.96 -2.87
CA ARG A 12 3.49 12.42 -3.82
C ARG A 12 4.92 12.92 -3.58
N LYS A 13 5.08 14.18 -3.14
CA LYS A 13 6.38 14.81 -2.88
C LYS A 13 7.06 14.21 -1.65
N GLU A 14 6.29 13.89 -0.61
CA GLU A 14 6.80 13.21 0.57
C GLU A 14 7.10 11.74 0.28
N ALA A 15 6.24 11.08 -0.49
CA ALA A 15 6.47 9.72 -0.97
C ALA A 15 7.67 9.61 -1.94
N GLU A 16 8.02 10.71 -2.64
CA GLU A 16 9.12 10.77 -3.60
C GLU A 16 10.48 10.40 -2.98
N ILE A 17 10.70 10.77 -1.72
CA ILE A 17 11.90 10.37 -0.97
C ILE A 17 11.96 8.85 -0.85
N GLY A 18 10.82 8.21 -0.58
CA GLY A 18 10.67 6.76 -0.58
C GLY A 18 10.86 6.16 -1.97
N PHE A 19 10.34 6.79 -3.03
CA PHE A 19 10.45 6.31 -4.40
C PHE A 19 11.91 6.25 -4.88
N ARG A 20 12.74 7.22 -4.49
CA ARG A 20 14.18 7.22 -4.81
C ARG A 20 14.91 6.03 -4.19
N LEU A 21 14.49 5.60 -3.00
CA LEU A 21 15.07 4.44 -2.32
C LEU A 21 14.53 3.13 -2.88
N ARG A 22 13.24 3.09 -3.27
CA ARG A 22 12.57 1.90 -3.78
C ARG A 22 11.58 2.28 -4.89
N PRO A 23 11.93 2.06 -6.17
CA PRO A 23 11.04 2.36 -7.31
C PRO A 23 9.69 1.65 -7.23
N SER A 24 9.65 0.47 -6.60
CA SER A 24 8.41 -0.30 -6.39
C SER A 24 7.35 0.46 -5.60
N LEU A 25 7.77 1.38 -4.71
CA LEU A 25 6.84 2.20 -3.92
C LEU A 25 6.03 3.15 -4.79
N LYS A 26 6.54 3.57 -5.96
CA LYS A 26 5.79 4.41 -6.89
C LYS A 26 4.56 3.66 -7.43
N ASN A 27 4.75 2.42 -7.86
CA ASN A 27 3.63 1.60 -8.35
C ASN A 27 2.65 1.26 -7.22
N ASP A 28 3.15 1.04 -6.00
CA ASP A 28 2.29 0.82 -4.84
C ASP A 28 1.51 2.08 -4.48
N PHE A 29 2.11 3.26 -4.57
CA PHE A 29 1.44 4.54 -4.37
C PHE A 29 0.33 4.76 -5.40
N GLU A 30 0.62 4.57 -6.68
CA GLU A 30 -0.37 4.73 -7.76
C GLU A 30 -1.51 3.70 -7.68
N GLN A 31 -1.27 2.53 -7.10
CA GLN A 31 -2.32 1.55 -6.82
C GLN A 31 -3.11 1.87 -5.55
N ALA A 32 -2.50 2.59 -4.61
CA ALA A 32 -3.12 2.94 -3.35
C ALA A 32 -3.92 4.25 -3.42
N ASP A 33 -3.54 5.16 -4.33
CA ASP A 33 -4.23 6.40 -4.65
C ASP A 33 -5.47 6.06 -5.49
N LEU A 34 -6.56 5.71 -4.80
CA LEU A 34 -7.77 5.18 -5.41
C LEU A 34 -8.54 6.29 -6.13
N ASN A 35 -8.51 7.50 -5.58
CA ASN A 35 -9.18 8.67 -6.14
C ASN A 35 -8.31 9.43 -7.16
N ARG A 36 -7.01 9.10 -7.26
CA ARG A 36 -6.02 9.71 -8.17
C ARG A 36 -5.82 11.20 -7.94
N ASP A 37 -5.93 11.65 -6.69
CA ASP A 37 -5.70 13.04 -6.31
C ASP A 37 -4.20 13.36 -6.09
N GLY A 38 -3.34 12.34 -6.11
CA GLY A 38 -1.89 12.48 -5.89
C GLY A 38 -1.49 12.48 -4.41
N TYR A 39 -2.41 12.14 -3.52
CA TYR A 39 -2.20 11.98 -2.08
C TYR A 39 -2.66 10.59 -1.66
N LEU A 40 -2.08 10.09 -0.58
CA LEU A 40 -2.58 8.89 0.09
C LEU A 40 -3.18 9.30 1.41
N THR A 41 -4.49 9.15 1.53
CA THR A 41 -5.16 9.29 2.81
C THR A 41 -4.96 8.05 3.68
N GLN A 42 -5.13 8.21 4.98
CA GLN A 42 -5.04 7.09 5.91
C GLN A 42 -6.05 5.97 5.59
N ASP A 43 -7.24 6.34 5.10
CA ASP A 43 -8.29 5.40 4.69
C ASP A 43 -7.91 4.63 3.43
N GLU A 44 -7.31 5.28 2.44
CA GLU A 44 -6.80 4.62 1.22
C GLU A 44 -5.68 3.64 1.55
N ILE A 45 -4.71 4.06 2.37
CA ILE A 45 -3.62 3.20 2.85
C ILE A 45 -4.21 1.98 3.57
N ARG A 46 -5.21 2.19 4.43
CA ARG A 46 -5.86 1.12 5.20
C ARG A 46 -6.61 0.15 4.29
N SER A 47 -7.41 0.67 3.35
CA SER A 47 -8.14 -0.13 2.37
C SER A 47 -7.21 -1.05 1.56
N VAL A 48 -6.10 -0.50 1.09
CA VAL A 48 -5.09 -1.26 0.32
C VAL A 48 -4.38 -2.28 1.22
N ALA A 49 -4.04 -1.90 2.45
CA ALA A 49 -3.41 -2.79 3.41
C ALA A 49 -4.32 -3.99 3.75
N ASP A 50 -5.61 -3.74 3.96
CA ASP A 50 -6.61 -4.77 4.26
C ASP A 50 -6.83 -5.71 3.08
N ARG A 51 -6.93 -5.17 1.86
CA ARG A 51 -6.97 -5.99 0.64
C ARG A 51 -5.75 -6.89 0.51
N ARG A 52 -4.54 -6.35 0.68
CA ARG A 52 -3.30 -7.14 0.62
C ARG A 52 -3.23 -8.18 1.73
N ARG A 53 -3.78 -7.91 2.91
CA ARG A 53 -3.87 -8.88 4.01
C ARG A 53 -4.80 -10.05 3.63
N ALA A 54 -5.98 -9.75 3.10
CA ALA A 54 -6.94 -10.75 2.66
C ALA A 54 -6.36 -11.64 1.54
N GLU A 55 -5.70 -11.04 0.53
CA GLU A 55 -5.05 -11.78 -0.55
C GLU A 55 -3.94 -12.72 -0.03
N ARG A 56 -3.13 -12.26 0.93
CA ARG A 56 -2.10 -13.10 1.56
C ARG A 56 -2.69 -14.24 2.38
N GLN A 57 -3.80 -14.00 3.08
CA GLN A 57 -4.49 -15.04 3.84
C GLN A 57 -5.05 -16.12 2.90
N ALA A 58 -5.77 -15.71 1.85
CA ALA A 58 -6.31 -16.62 0.85
C ALA A 58 -5.20 -17.44 0.17
N ARG A 59 -4.05 -16.82 -0.16
CA ARG A 59 -2.89 -17.54 -0.70
C ARG A 59 -2.36 -18.59 0.28
N ARG A 60 -2.19 -18.23 1.56
CA ARG A 60 -1.74 -19.16 2.60
C ARG A 60 -2.71 -20.30 2.83
N GLU A 61 -4.01 -20.05 2.81
CA GLU A 61 -5.04 -21.09 2.93
C GLU A 61 -5.00 -22.07 1.77
N ARG A 62 -4.88 -21.57 0.53
CA ARG A 62 -4.72 -22.42 -0.66
C ARG A 62 -3.44 -23.26 -0.59
N GLU A 63 -2.32 -22.66 -0.19
CA GLU A 63 -1.05 -23.37 -0.01
C GLU A 63 -1.15 -24.45 1.08
N ARG A 64 -1.78 -24.15 2.22
CA ARG A 64 -2.03 -25.11 3.30
C ARG A 64 -2.93 -26.26 2.84
N ALA A 65 -4.00 -25.96 2.12
CA ALA A 65 -4.91 -26.97 1.59
C ALA A 65 -4.24 -27.86 0.54
N ALA A 66 -3.33 -27.32 -0.28
CA ALA A 66 -2.56 -28.07 -1.25
C ALA A 66 -1.46 -28.93 -0.61
N GLN A 67 -0.85 -28.48 0.50
CA GLN A 67 0.13 -29.26 1.26
C GLN A 67 -0.48 -30.37 2.12
N ALA A 68 -1.79 -30.30 2.41
CA ALA A 68 -2.52 -31.30 3.18
C ALA A 68 -3.17 -32.40 2.31
N ARG A 69 -2.96 -32.37 0.99
CA ARG A 69 -3.34 -33.42 0.03
C ARG A 69 -2.14 -34.30 -0.30
#